data_AF-A0A6J4FED8-F1
#
_entry.id   AF-A0A6J4FED8-F1
#
_cell.length_a   1.000
_cell.length_b   1.000
_cell.length_c   1.000
_cell.angle_alpha   90.00
_cell.angle_beta   90.00
_cell.angle_gamma   90.00
#
_symmetry.space_group_name_H-M   'P 1'
#
loop_
_entity.id
_entity.type
_entity.pdbx_description
1 polymer ?
#
loop_
_entity_poly.entity_id
_entity_poly.type
_entity_poly.pdbx_seq_one_letter_code
_entity_poly.pdbx_strand_id
1 'polypeptide(L)'
;MRASLSLAGPLLLAATPVLAASCPPPAGAPPPEIRVSLSTGVAAPVYSGELSLARIAALAGNPRLGRGSFITGLTRSSTKVAITPQIWQVDMGGGRRCVGLGRVEATWRLDPIRVDIASKYPPGGCNYRVIRAHEDEHVAIARRTFQDWTPRLEKALADSARAILPLATGADGAAAVRQLTGRLMQGLQPVLDAYEADLNARDGAIDTEANYHRLNRLCPTW
;
A
#
# COMPACT_ATOMS: atom_id res chain seq x y z
N MET A 1 -11.11 -69.35 -53.43
CA MET A 1 -9.97 -68.42 -53.23
C MET A 1 -10.34 -67.46 -52.09
N ARG A 2 -9.33 -67.03 -51.34
CA ARG A 2 -9.37 -66.59 -49.93
C ARG A 2 -10.07 -65.23 -49.72
N ALA A 3 -10.87 -65.13 -48.65
CA ALA A 3 -11.38 -63.87 -48.12
C ALA A 3 -10.42 -63.35 -47.03
N SER A 4 -9.92 -62.13 -47.19
CA SER A 4 -9.03 -61.45 -46.24
C SER A 4 -9.85 -60.51 -45.36
N LEU A 5 -9.91 -60.77 -44.05
CA LEU A 5 -10.43 -59.83 -43.06
C LEU A 5 -9.27 -58.94 -42.57
N SER A 6 -9.38 -57.63 -42.78
CA SER A 6 -8.50 -56.63 -42.17
C SER A 6 -9.09 -56.19 -40.83
N LEU A 7 -8.37 -56.46 -39.73
CA LEU A 7 -8.66 -55.86 -38.42
C LEU A 7 -8.10 -54.43 -38.36
N ALA A 8 -8.98 -53.45 -38.25
CA ALA A 8 -8.63 -52.09 -37.85
C ALA A 8 -8.49 -52.03 -36.33
N GLY A 9 -7.26 -51.89 -35.83
CA GLY A 9 -6.97 -51.70 -34.41
C GLY A 9 -7.21 -50.24 -33.97
N PRO A 10 -7.79 -49.99 -32.79
CA PRO A 10 -8.02 -48.64 -32.30
C PRO A 10 -6.70 -47.99 -31.88
N LEU A 11 -6.41 -46.82 -32.45
CA LEU A 11 -5.28 -45.97 -32.09
C LEU A 11 -5.61 -45.25 -30.76
N LEU A 12 -5.12 -45.79 -29.65
CA LEU A 12 -5.17 -45.12 -28.34
C LEU A 12 -4.19 -43.95 -28.33
N LEU A 13 -4.71 -42.73 -28.51
CA LEU A 13 -4.01 -41.48 -28.23
C LEU A 13 -3.84 -41.33 -26.71
N ALA A 14 -2.68 -41.73 -26.20
CA ALA A 14 -2.29 -41.44 -24.83
C ALA A 14 -2.04 -39.93 -24.69
N ALA A 15 -2.94 -39.22 -24.00
CA ALA A 15 -2.69 -37.85 -23.57
C ALA A 15 -1.55 -37.88 -22.54
N THR A 16 -0.35 -37.48 -22.94
CA THR A 16 0.73 -37.26 -22.00
C THR A 16 0.38 -36.05 -21.13
N PRO A 17 0.34 -36.17 -19.80
CA PRO A 17 0.18 -35.01 -18.94
C PRO A 17 1.38 -34.10 -19.21
N VAL A 18 1.11 -32.91 -19.72
CA VAL A 18 2.10 -31.83 -19.76
C VAL A 18 2.42 -31.52 -18.30
N LEU A 19 3.49 -32.10 -17.78
CA LEU A 19 4.06 -31.69 -16.51
C LEU A 19 4.45 -30.23 -16.71
N ALA A 20 3.65 -29.31 -16.16
CA ALA A 20 4.02 -27.91 -16.05
C ALA A 20 5.43 -27.89 -15.45
N ALA A 21 6.40 -27.38 -16.23
CA ALA A 21 7.81 -27.50 -15.90
C ALA A 21 8.06 -26.93 -14.50
N SER A 22 8.18 -27.82 -13.51
CA SER A 22 8.46 -27.45 -12.13
C SER A 22 9.88 -26.90 -12.09
N CYS A 23 9.99 -25.69 -11.57
CA CYS A 23 11.25 -25.05 -11.28
C CYS A 23 12.20 -25.99 -10.53
N PRO A 24 13.38 -26.35 -11.09
CA PRO A 24 14.31 -27.19 -10.36
C PRO A 24 14.88 -26.43 -9.15
N PRO A 25 15.10 -27.12 -8.01
CA PRO A 25 15.77 -26.53 -6.86
C PRO A 25 17.18 -26.00 -7.23
N PRO A 26 17.66 -24.90 -6.62
CA PRO A 26 19.01 -24.39 -6.86
C PRO A 26 20.08 -25.43 -6.55
N ALA A 27 20.86 -25.86 -7.55
CA ALA A 27 22.00 -26.76 -7.40
C ALA A 27 21.73 -28.05 -6.58
N GLY A 28 20.50 -28.58 -6.63
CA GLY A 28 20.11 -29.77 -5.86
C GLY A 28 19.85 -29.52 -4.37
N ALA A 29 19.89 -28.27 -3.91
CA ALA A 29 19.50 -27.84 -2.57
C ALA A 29 18.05 -27.31 -2.57
N PRO A 30 17.27 -27.50 -1.49
CA PRO A 30 15.92 -26.95 -1.41
C PRO A 30 15.93 -25.43 -1.65
N PRO A 31 14.85 -24.86 -2.20
CA PRO A 31 14.71 -23.41 -2.31
C PRO A 31 15.00 -22.74 -0.96
N PRO A 32 15.72 -21.60 -0.94
CA PRO A 32 15.99 -20.91 0.31
C PRO A 32 14.68 -20.49 0.97
N GLU A 33 14.66 -20.55 2.30
CA GLU A 33 13.55 -20.00 3.08
C GLU A 33 13.40 -18.50 2.79
N ILE A 34 12.16 -18.07 2.54
CA ILE A 34 11.86 -16.67 2.23
C ILE A 34 11.92 -15.85 3.52
N ARG A 35 12.94 -15.02 3.66
CA ARG A 35 13.05 -14.07 4.78
C ARG A 35 12.29 -12.79 4.45
N VAL A 36 11.43 -12.35 5.35
CA VAL A 36 10.64 -11.12 5.19
C VAL A 36 10.96 -10.17 6.32
N SER A 37 11.16 -8.89 5.99
CA SER A 37 11.29 -7.82 6.98
C SER A 37 10.53 -6.58 6.55
N LEU A 38 9.92 -5.90 7.52
CA LEU A 38 9.28 -4.60 7.34
C LEU A 38 9.94 -3.58 8.27
N SER A 39 10.40 -2.46 7.71
CA SER A 39 10.87 -1.30 8.48
C SER A 39 9.87 -0.17 8.37
N THR A 40 9.58 0.49 9.50
CA THR A 40 8.62 1.59 9.56
C THR A 40 9.26 2.91 9.96
N GLY A 41 8.67 4.01 9.50
CA GLY A 41 9.09 5.35 9.92
C GLY A 41 7.96 6.35 9.90
N VAL A 42 7.92 7.22 10.91
CA VAL A 42 6.94 8.31 11.04
C VAL A 42 7.68 9.64 11.05
N ALA A 43 7.39 10.50 10.08
CA ALA A 43 7.94 11.85 10.04
C ALA A 43 7.25 12.81 11.04
N ALA A 44 7.97 13.87 11.40
CA ALA A 44 7.37 14.99 12.14
C ALA A 44 6.33 15.72 11.26
N PRO A 45 5.28 16.32 11.86
CA PRO A 45 4.32 17.12 11.10
C PRO A 45 4.98 18.45 10.71
N VAL A 46 4.52 19.02 9.59
CA VAL A 46 4.95 20.34 9.11
C VAL A 46 3.73 21.26 9.10
N TYR A 47 3.84 22.36 9.83
CA TYR A 47 2.78 23.36 9.95
C TYR A 47 3.03 24.53 9.01
N SER A 48 1.98 25.04 8.36
CA SER A 48 2.01 26.25 7.55
C SER A 48 0.81 27.15 7.84
N GLY A 49 1.03 28.46 7.77
CA GLY A 49 0.01 29.51 7.88
C GLY A 49 -0.16 30.32 6.59
N GLU A 50 0.32 29.82 5.46
CA GLU A 50 0.46 30.62 4.23
C GLU A 50 -0.79 30.60 3.34
N LEU A 51 -1.64 29.57 3.49
CA LEU A 51 -2.77 29.36 2.58
C LEU A 51 -4.01 30.15 3.00
N SER A 52 -4.72 30.71 2.02
CA SER A 52 -6.04 31.31 2.26
C SER A 52 -7.10 30.23 2.52
N LEU A 53 -8.20 30.59 3.18
CA LEU A 53 -9.35 29.70 3.36
C LEU A 53 -9.83 29.09 2.04
N ALA A 54 -9.93 29.91 0.98
CA ALA A 54 -10.37 29.46 -0.32
C ALA A 54 -9.42 28.39 -0.91
N ARG A 55 -8.10 28.55 -0.70
CA ARG A 55 -7.12 27.56 -1.15
C ARG A 55 -7.18 26.28 -0.33
N ILE A 56 -7.36 26.39 0.99
CA ILE A 56 -7.55 25.24 1.88
C ILE A 56 -8.80 24.45 1.47
N ALA A 57 -9.95 25.11 1.29
CA ALA A 57 -11.19 24.46 0.85
C ALA A 57 -11.07 23.78 -0.52
N ALA A 58 -10.34 24.39 -1.46
CA ALA A 58 -10.05 23.77 -2.75
C ALA A 58 -9.17 22.52 -2.62
N LEU A 59 -8.17 22.53 -1.72
CA LEU A 59 -7.31 21.36 -1.46
C LEU A 59 -8.03 20.24 -0.74
N ALA A 60 -9.00 20.56 0.12
CA ALA A 60 -9.88 19.59 0.78
C ALA A 60 -10.86 18.91 -0.20
N GLY A 61 -10.84 19.28 -1.49
CA GLY A 61 -11.73 18.69 -2.51
C GLY A 61 -13.18 19.19 -2.41
N ASN A 62 -13.44 20.27 -1.66
CA ASN A 62 -14.79 20.78 -1.48
C ASN A 62 -14.87 22.31 -1.67
N PRO A 63 -14.91 22.79 -2.92
CA PRO A 63 -14.94 24.22 -3.23
C PRO A 63 -16.25 24.92 -2.83
N ARG A 64 -17.35 24.18 -2.61
CA ARG A 64 -18.66 24.74 -2.18
C ARG A 64 -18.70 25.11 -0.70
N LEU A 65 -17.75 24.61 0.08
CA LEU A 65 -17.58 24.95 1.49
C LEU A 65 -16.99 26.37 1.68
N GLY A 66 -16.51 27.05 0.65
CA GLY A 66 -15.99 28.43 0.77
C GLY A 66 -17.00 29.49 1.27
N ARG A 67 -18.31 29.19 1.33
CA ARG A 67 -19.34 30.08 1.89
C ARG A 67 -20.08 29.38 3.03
N GLY A 68 -19.73 29.73 4.26
CA GLY A 68 -20.38 29.20 5.47
C GLY A 68 -19.78 27.90 6.02
N SER A 69 -18.73 27.34 5.42
CA SER A 69 -18.04 26.19 6.01
C SER A 69 -17.00 26.57 7.05
N PHE A 70 -16.81 25.63 7.96
CA PHE A 70 -15.93 25.66 9.11
C PHE A 70 -14.51 25.15 8.82
N ILE A 71 -14.16 24.91 7.55
CA ILE A 71 -12.80 24.49 7.18
C ILE A 71 -11.85 25.69 7.33
N THR A 72 -11.26 25.80 8.52
CA THR A 72 -10.29 26.82 8.89
C THR A 72 -8.86 26.30 8.96
N GLY A 73 -8.69 24.98 8.90
CA GLY A 73 -7.44 24.27 8.76
C GLY A 73 -7.61 23.04 7.85
N LEU A 74 -6.51 22.39 7.52
CA LEU A 74 -6.49 21.13 6.77
C LEU A 74 -5.24 20.32 7.12
N THR A 75 -5.47 19.09 7.57
CA THR A 75 -4.44 18.08 7.77
C THR A 75 -4.43 17.09 6.60
N ARG A 76 -3.24 16.85 6.03
CA ARG A 76 -3.04 15.89 4.94
C ARG A 76 -1.90 14.95 5.29
N SER A 77 -2.19 13.66 5.27
CA SER A 77 -1.22 12.58 5.47
C SER A 77 -1.16 11.67 4.24
N SER A 78 0.03 11.14 3.95
CA SER A 78 0.24 10.11 2.94
C SER A 78 1.23 9.07 3.45
N THR A 79 1.14 7.85 2.95
CA THR A 79 2.14 6.82 3.22
C THR A 79 2.83 6.37 1.95
N LYS A 80 4.05 5.84 2.09
CA LYS A 80 4.83 5.26 1.00
C LYS A 80 5.27 3.86 1.37
N VAL A 81 5.01 2.91 0.48
CA VAL A 81 5.53 1.55 0.55
C VAL A 81 6.61 1.38 -0.51
N ALA A 82 7.75 0.80 -0.12
CA ALA A 82 8.78 0.36 -1.05
C ALA A 82 9.16 -1.08 -0.73
N ILE A 83 9.28 -1.92 -1.76
CA ILE A 83 9.61 -3.35 -1.64
C ILE A 83 10.86 -3.65 -2.48
N THR A 84 11.83 -4.29 -1.86
CA THR A 84 13.08 -4.72 -2.47
C THR A 84 13.20 -6.23 -2.32
N PRO A 85 12.75 -7.01 -3.33
CA PRO A 85 12.93 -8.45 -3.31
C PRO A 85 14.34 -8.83 -3.78
N GLN A 86 14.94 -9.79 -3.10
CA GLN A 86 16.12 -10.51 -3.56
C GLN A 86 15.70 -11.88 -4.05
N ILE A 87 16.15 -12.21 -5.26
CA ILE A 87 15.79 -13.43 -5.96
C ILE A 87 16.96 -14.39 -6.01
N TRP A 88 16.66 -15.69 -6.10
CA TRP A 88 17.58 -16.69 -6.59
C TRP A 88 17.15 -17.10 -8.00
N GLN A 89 18.10 -17.59 -8.80
CA GLN A 89 17.83 -18.07 -10.16
C GLN A 89 18.67 -19.29 -10.52
N VAL A 90 18.11 -20.15 -11.36
CA VAL A 90 18.75 -21.36 -11.89
C VAL A 90 18.60 -21.37 -13.39
N ASP A 91 19.70 -21.52 -14.12
CA ASP A 91 19.67 -21.68 -15.58
C ASP A 91 19.04 -23.04 -15.94
N MET A 92 18.06 -23.02 -16.85
CA MET A 92 17.38 -24.20 -17.34
C MET A 92 17.78 -24.57 -18.77
N GLY A 93 18.74 -23.84 -19.36
CA GLY A 93 19.12 -23.94 -20.76
C GLY A 93 18.11 -23.28 -21.70
N GLY A 94 18.53 -23.07 -22.96
CA GLY A 94 17.67 -22.48 -23.99
C GLY A 94 17.19 -21.07 -23.67
N GLY A 95 17.97 -20.29 -22.89
CA GLY A 95 17.63 -18.94 -22.45
C GLY A 95 16.58 -18.86 -21.34
N ARG A 96 16.09 -20.01 -20.85
CA ARG A 96 15.11 -20.09 -19.76
C ARG A 96 15.83 -20.17 -18.42
N ARG A 97 15.22 -19.59 -17.40
CA ARG A 97 15.66 -19.68 -16.02
C ARG A 97 14.48 -19.91 -15.10
N CYS A 98 14.73 -20.61 -14.00
CA CYS A 98 13.83 -20.62 -12.87
C CYS A 98 14.20 -19.45 -11.94
N VAL A 99 13.21 -18.73 -11.43
CA VAL A 99 13.40 -17.62 -10.49
C VAL A 99 12.47 -17.79 -9.30
N GLY A 100 12.97 -17.53 -8.10
CA GLY A 100 12.14 -17.49 -6.89
C GLY A 100 12.62 -16.43 -5.90
N LEU A 101 11.78 -16.16 -4.88
CA LEU A 101 12.11 -15.24 -3.80
C LEU A 101 13.07 -15.91 -2.80
N GLY A 102 14.05 -15.15 -2.31
CA GLY A 102 14.90 -15.54 -1.18
C GLY A 102 14.79 -14.58 0.01
N ARG A 103 14.66 -13.28 -0.26
CA ARG A 103 14.43 -12.26 0.77
C ARG A 103 13.49 -11.19 0.24
N VAL A 104 12.63 -10.66 1.10
CA VAL A 104 11.78 -9.50 0.82
C VAL A 104 11.99 -8.48 1.93
N GLU A 105 12.60 -7.36 1.58
CA GLU A 105 12.73 -6.22 2.48
C GLU A 105 11.71 -5.17 2.05
N ALA A 106 10.90 -4.69 2.97
CA ALA A 106 9.96 -3.62 2.71
C ALA A 106 10.16 -2.45 3.69
N THR A 107 9.80 -1.26 3.22
CA THR A 107 9.65 -0.08 4.07
C THR A 107 8.24 0.45 3.94
N TRP A 108 7.61 0.81 5.05
CA TRP A 108 6.37 1.57 5.07
C TRP A 108 6.58 2.85 5.87
N ARG A 109 6.39 4.00 5.24
CA ARG A 109 6.66 5.30 5.89
C ARG A 109 5.43 6.18 5.85
N LEU A 110 5.13 6.82 6.97
CA LEU A 110 4.22 7.95 7.04
C LEU A 110 5.04 9.21 6.70
N ASP A 111 4.75 9.80 5.55
CA ASP A 111 5.37 11.05 5.08
C ASP A 111 5.09 12.20 6.08
N PRO A 112 5.84 13.32 6.00
CA PRO A 112 5.54 14.49 6.82
C PRO A 112 4.07 14.91 6.66
N ILE A 113 3.30 14.81 7.75
CA ILE A 113 1.90 15.22 7.79
C ILE A 113 1.86 16.74 7.63
N ARG A 114 1.15 17.23 6.62
CA ARG A 114 1.04 18.67 6.32
C ARG A 114 -0.18 19.20 7.03
N VAL A 115 0.02 20.20 7.89
CA VAL A 115 -1.04 20.91 8.60
C VAL A 115 -1.05 22.35 8.13
N ASP A 116 -2.09 22.74 7.41
CA ASP A 116 -2.27 24.10 6.93
C ASP A 116 -3.36 24.79 7.76
N ILE A 117 -3.04 25.89 8.42
CA ILE A 117 -4.01 26.75 9.10
C ILE A 117 -4.20 28.01 8.24
N ALA A 118 -5.44 28.46 8.06
CA ALA A 118 -5.71 29.59 7.19
C ALA A 118 -4.96 30.86 7.65
N SER A 119 -4.36 31.57 6.71
CA SER A 119 -3.50 32.73 6.96
C SER A 119 -4.17 33.87 7.73
N LYS A 120 -5.50 33.95 7.69
CA LYS A 120 -6.28 34.93 8.47
C LYS A 120 -6.26 34.67 9.98
N TYR A 121 -5.82 33.48 10.42
CA TYR A 121 -5.70 33.10 11.82
C TYR A 121 -4.23 32.94 12.20
N PRO A 122 -3.50 34.03 12.50
CA PRO A 122 -2.08 33.98 12.79
C PRO A 122 -1.80 33.26 14.13
N PRO A 123 -0.58 32.68 14.30
CA PRO A 123 -0.16 32.10 15.56
C PRO A 123 -0.35 33.03 16.76
N GLY A 124 -0.74 32.46 17.91
CA GLY A 124 -0.90 33.18 19.18
C GLY A 124 -2.34 33.61 19.52
N GLY A 125 -3.24 33.70 18.53
CA GLY A 125 -4.66 34.02 18.74
C GLY A 125 -5.49 32.86 19.31
N CYS A 126 -6.70 33.17 19.80
CA CYS A 126 -7.66 32.14 20.25
C CYS A 126 -7.98 31.16 19.13
N ASN A 127 -8.39 31.66 17.96
CA ASN A 127 -8.80 30.85 16.82
C ASN A 127 -7.68 29.92 16.38
N TYR A 128 -6.46 30.43 16.24
CA TYR A 128 -5.30 29.60 15.89
C TYR A 128 -5.11 28.43 16.84
N ARG A 129 -5.23 28.64 18.17
CA ARG A 129 -5.08 27.55 19.15
C ARG A 129 -6.18 26.51 19.02
N VAL A 130 -7.43 26.95 18.83
CA VAL A 130 -8.58 26.05 18.67
C VAL A 130 -8.45 25.23 17.38
N ILE A 131 -8.13 25.88 16.27
CA ILE A 131 -7.94 25.24 14.97
C ILE A 131 -6.77 24.26 15.06
N ARG A 132 -5.62 24.70 15.57
CA ARG A 132 -4.45 23.84 15.73
C ARG A 132 -4.75 22.62 16.58
N ALA A 133 -5.50 22.76 17.67
CA ALA A 133 -5.87 21.62 18.49
C ALA A 133 -6.69 20.59 17.70
N HIS A 134 -7.66 21.03 16.90
CA HIS A 134 -8.43 20.15 16.00
C HIS A 134 -7.52 19.48 14.95
N GLU A 135 -6.65 20.24 14.29
CA GLU A 135 -5.71 19.66 13.32
C GLU A 135 -4.71 18.68 13.96
N ASP A 136 -4.29 18.94 15.21
CA ASP A 136 -3.42 18.03 15.96
C ASP A 136 -4.14 16.71 16.32
N GLU A 137 -5.48 16.69 16.40
CA GLU A 137 -6.26 15.46 16.52
C GLU A 137 -6.17 14.59 15.26
N HIS A 138 -6.29 15.18 14.06
CA HIS A 138 -6.05 14.49 12.79
C HIS A 138 -4.63 13.92 12.69
N VAL A 139 -3.62 14.72 13.07
CA VAL A 139 -2.22 14.25 13.14
C VAL A 139 -2.10 13.02 14.03
N ALA A 140 -2.76 13.04 15.19
CA ALA A 140 -2.73 11.94 16.13
C ALA A 140 -3.49 10.71 15.62
N ILE A 141 -4.62 10.90 14.92
CA ILE A 141 -5.36 9.82 14.24
C ILE A 141 -4.47 9.17 13.19
N ALA A 142 -3.89 9.93 12.26
CA ALA A 142 -3.04 9.40 11.19
C ALA A 142 -1.88 8.55 11.75
N ARG A 143 -1.21 9.04 12.81
CA ARG A 143 -0.11 8.32 13.46
C ARG A 143 -0.57 7.02 14.13
N ARG A 144 -1.67 7.05 14.88
CA ARG A 144 -2.20 5.87 15.56
C ARG A 144 -2.68 4.83 14.56
N THR A 145 -3.44 5.24 13.54
CA THR A 145 -3.89 4.33 12.49
C THR A 145 -2.70 3.68 11.77
N PHE A 146 -1.65 4.44 11.45
CA PHE A 146 -0.44 3.87 10.87
C PHE A 146 0.22 2.80 11.76
N GLN A 147 0.32 3.06 13.06
CA GLN A 147 0.86 2.11 14.03
C GLN A 147 -0.03 0.86 14.17
N ASP A 148 -1.34 1.04 14.32
CA ASP A 148 -2.33 -0.04 14.47
C ASP A 148 -2.32 -1.01 13.26
N TRP A 149 -2.08 -0.48 12.06
CA TRP A 149 -2.09 -1.26 10.82
C TRP A 149 -0.73 -1.87 10.46
N THR A 150 0.36 -1.47 11.11
CA THR A 150 1.71 -1.98 10.82
C THR A 150 1.80 -3.51 10.92
N PRO A 151 1.30 -4.17 11.98
CA PRO A 151 1.32 -5.64 12.07
C PRO A 151 0.51 -6.33 10.97
N ARG A 152 -0.58 -5.70 10.50
CA ARG A 152 -1.43 -6.25 9.42
C ARG A 152 -0.70 -6.19 8.09
N LEU A 153 -0.01 -5.10 7.80
CA LEU A 153 0.80 -4.97 6.59
C LEU A 153 1.99 -5.93 6.59
N GLU A 154 2.67 -6.08 7.74
CA GLU A 154 3.76 -7.05 7.90
C GLU A 154 3.28 -8.49 7.63
N LYS A 155 2.13 -8.87 8.21
CA LYS A 155 1.52 -10.16 7.95
C LYS A 155 1.17 -10.35 6.48
N ALA A 156 0.54 -9.35 5.84
CA ALA A 156 0.18 -9.41 4.44
C ALA A 156 1.40 -9.53 3.52
N LEU A 157 2.52 -8.87 3.85
CA LEU A 157 3.78 -9.02 3.13
C LEU A 157 4.31 -10.45 3.24
N ALA A 158 4.31 -11.01 4.45
CA ALA A 158 4.77 -12.37 4.69
C ALA A 158 3.89 -13.42 4.00
N ASP A 159 2.57 -13.26 4.05
CA ASP A 159 1.61 -14.13 3.36
C ASP A 159 1.77 -14.04 1.83
N SER A 160 1.91 -12.82 1.29
CA SER A 160 2.12 -12.58 -0.14
C SER A 160 3.43 -13.19 -0.63
N ALA A 161 4.51 -13.06 0.15
CA ALA A 161 5.80 -13.64 -0.19
C ALA A 161 5.75 -15.18 -0.20
N ARG A 162 5.07 -15.80 0.78
CA ARG A 162 4.88 -17.27 0.83
C ARG A 162 4.01 -17.81 -0.31
N ALA A 163 3.03 -17.03 -0.77
CA ALA A 163 2.15 -17.43 -1.86
C ALA A 163 2.84 -17.43 -3.24
N ILE A 164 3.99 -16.76 -3.37
CA ILE A 164 4.73 -16.68 -4.62
C ILE A 164 5.58 -17.94 -4.80
N LEU A 165 5.12 -18.81 -5.69
CA LEU A 165 5.87 -19.98 -6.14
C LEU A 165 6.98 -19.59 -7.13
N PRO A 166 8.10 -20.35 -7.16
CA PRO A 166 9.12 -20.18 -8.19
C PRO A 166 8.54 -20.33 -9.59
N LEU A 167 9.02 -19.52 -10.53
CA LEU A 167 8.50 -19.47 -11.90
C LEU A 167 9.61 -19.66 -12.93
N ALA A 168 9.35 -20.49 -13.94
CA ALA A 168 10.21 -20.63 -15.11
C ALA A 168 9.89 -19.50 -16.10
N THR A 169 10.89 -18.72 -16.48
CA THR A 169 10.74 -17.56 -17.38
C THR A 169 11.93 -17.43 -18.33
N GLY A 170 11.69 -16.85 -19.51
CA GLY A 170 12.75 -16.37 -20.41
C GLY A 170 13.17 -14.93 -20.11
N ALA A 171 12.48 -14.25 -19.20
CA ALA A 171 12.76 -12.88 -18.82
C ALA A 171 14.15 -12.76 -18.16
N ASP A 172 14.78 -11.60 -18.34
CA ASP A 172 16.00 -11.30 -17.59
C ASP A 172 15.74 -11.14 -16.07
N GLY A 173 16.81 -11.12 -15.28
CA GLY A 173 16.69 -11.03 -13.82
C GLY A 173 15.99 -9.74 -13.35
N ALA A 174 16.17 -8.62 -14.05
CA ALA A 174 15.56 -7.35 -13.69
C ALA A 174 14.04 -7.36 -13.98
N ALA A 175 13.63 -7.96 -15.10
CA ALA A 175 12.23 -8.20 -15.43
C ALA A 175 11.56 -9.14 -14.44
N ALA A 176 12.24 -10.22 -14.02
CA ALA A 176 11.74 -11.12 -12.99
C ALA A 176 11.56 -10.41 -11.63
N VAL A 177 12.52 -9.58 -11.21
CA VAL A 177 12.41 -8.73 -10.01
C VAL A 177 11.18 -7.81 -10.11
N ARG A 178 11.00 -7.08 -11.22
CA ARG A 178 9.82 -6.21 -11.40
C ARG A 178 8.50 -6.97 -11.32
N GLN A 179 8.43 -8.14 -11.96
CA GLN A 179 7.24 -9.00 -11.91
C GLN A 179 6.93 -9.46 -10.47
N LEU A 180 7.95 -9.86 -9.71
CA LEU A 180 7.78 -10.31 -8.33
C LEU A 180 7.41 -9.14 -7.40
N THR A 181 8.03 -7.97 -7.55
CA THR A 181 7.63 -6.75 -6.84
C THR A 181 6.17 -6.40 -7.12
N GLY A 182 5.72 -6.48 -8.37
CA GLY A 182 4.33 -6.24 -8.74
C GLY A 182 3.34 -7.18 -8.05
N ARG A 183 3.67 -8.48 -7.97
CA ARG A 183 2.86 -9.48 -7.26
C ARG A 183 2.82 -9.22 -5.76
N LEU A 184 3.95 -8.87 -5.15
CA LEU A 184 4.01 -8.50 -3.74
C LEU A 184 3.14 -7.28 -3.46
N MET A 185 3.27 -6.21 -4.26
CA MET A 185 2.43 -5.01 -4.12
C MET A 185 0.94 -5.31 -4.30
N GLN A 186 0.57 -6.14 -5.28
CA GLN A 186 -0.82 -6.56 -5.47
C GLN A 186 -1.37 -7.29 -4.25
N GLY A 187 -0.57 -8.14 -3.59
CA GLY A 187 -0.95 -8.81 -2.35
C GLY A 187 -1.11 -7.88 -1.15
N LEU A 188 -0.40 -6.74 -1.13
CA LEU A 188 -0.55 -5.73 -0.08
C LEU A 188 -1.76 -4.81 -0.29
N GLN A 189 -2.21 -4.62 -1.53
CA GLN A 189 -3.21 -3.62 -1.89
C GLN A 189 -4.47 -3.67 -1.01
N PRO A 190 -5.10 -4.83 -0.72
CA PRO A 190 -6.30 -4.86 0.11
C PRO A 190 -6.08 -4.33 1.53
N VAL A 191 -4.89 -4.53 2.11
CA VAL A 191 -4.56 -4.02 3.45
C VAL A 191 -4.28 -2.53 3.41
N LEU A 192 -3.66 -2.02 2.34
CA LEU A 192 -3.46 -0.58 2.13
C LEU A 192 -4.80 0.14 1.95
N ASP A 193 -5.70 -0.41 1.13
CA ASP A 193 -7.04 0.15 0.92
C ASP A 193 -7.83 0.19 2.24
N ALA A 194 -7.75 -0.88 3.05
CA ALA A 194 -8.44 -0.94 4.33
C ALA A 194 -7.83 0.01 5.39
N TYR A 195 -6.51 0.23 5.35
CA TYR A 195 -5.84 1.28 6.13
C TYR A 195 -6.37 2.68 5.76
N GLU A 196 -6.47 2.98 4.46
CA GLU A 196 -6.98 4.27 3.99
C GLU A 196 -8.46 4.46 4.37
N ALA A 197 -9.27 3.41 4.26
CA ALA A 197 -10.67 3.46 4.67
C ALA A 197 -10.84 3.71 6.17
N ASP A 198 -10.04 3.05 7.03
CA ASP A 198 -10.07 3.26 8.49
C ASP A 198 -9.57 4.67 8.86
N LEU A 199 -8.53 5.17 8.20
CA LEU A 199 -8.07 6.54 8.39
C LEU A 199 -9.18 7.55 8.08
N ASN A 200 -9.79 7.44 6.91
CA ASN A 200 -10.89 8.32 6.48
C ASN A 200 -12.10 8.23 7.42
N ALA A 201 -12.43 7.04 7.91
CA ALA A 201 -13.54 6.86 8.86
C ALA A 201 -13.24 7.54 10.22
N ARG A 202 -12.01 7.43 10.72
CA ARG A 202 -11.61 8.06 11.99
C ARG A 202 -11.54 9.58 11.88
N ASP A 203 -11.01 10.12 10.78
CA ASP A 203 -11.01 11.56 10.52
C ASP A 203 -12.45 12.10 10.38
N GLY A 204 -13.30 11.40 9.62
CA GLY A 204 -14.70 11.77 9.45
C GLY A 204 -15.52 11.73 10.75
N ALA A 205 -15.08 10.99 11.77
CA ALA A 205 -15.74 10.95 13.08
C ALA A 205 -15.55 12.24 13.88
N ILE A 206 -14.49 13.02 13.64
CA ILE A 206 -14.25 14.31 14.30
C ILE A 206 -14.64 15.50 13.42
N ASP A 207 -14.67 15.33 12.11
CA ASP A 207 -15.12 16.32 11.12
C ASP A 207 -16.65 16.36 10.98
N THR A 208 -17.34 16.61 12.10
CA THR A 208 -18.80 16.73 12.13
C THR A 208 -19.24 18.18 12.27
N GLU A 209 -20.40 18.50 11.71
CA GLU A 209 -21.00 19.84 11.87
C GLU A 209 -21.19 20.21 13.35
N ALA A 210 -21.62 19.26 14.18
CA ALA A 210 -21.77 19.46 15.62
C ALA A 210 -20.44 19.81 16.31
N ASN A 211 -19.34 19.14 15.93
CA ASN A 211 -18.02 19.47 16.47
C ASN A 211 -17.58 20.87 16.04
N TYR A 212 -17.73 21.22 14.74
CA TYR A 212 -17.39 22.57 14.27
C TYR A 212 -18.19 23.68 14.95
N HIS A 213 -19.50 23.48 15.16
CA HIS A 213 -20.33 24.43 15.94
C HIS A 213 -19.84 24.57 17.38
N ARG A 214 -19.39 23.47 18.01
CA ARG A 214 -18.79 23.52 19.35
C ARG A 214 -17.49 24.31 19.34
N LEU A 215 -16.58 24.04 18.41
CA LEU A 215 -15.29 24.72 18.29
C LEU A 215 -15.49 26.23 18.07
N ASN A 216 -16.44 26.63 17.23
CA ASN A 216 -16.74 28.04 16.96
C ASN A 216 -17.24 28.83 18.18
N ARG A 217 -17.74 28.16 19.22
CA ARG A 217 -18.14 28.85 20.45
C ARG A 217 -16.99 29.08 21.43
N LEU A 218 -15.79 28.56 21.15
CA LEU A 218 -14.63 28.65 22.04
C LEU A 218 -13.90 29.99 21.96
N CYS A 219 -14.13 30.77 20.90
CA CYS A 219 -13.50 32.08 20.73
C CYS A 219 -14.55 33.19 20.63
N PRO A 220 -14.25 34.40 21.15
CA PRO A 220 -15.18 35.53 21.11
C PRO A 220 -15.57 35.97 19.69
N THR A 221 -14.67 35.81 18.71
CA THR A 221 -14.83 36.22 17.31
C THR A 221 -14.13 35.23 16.37
N TRP A 222 -14.55 35.15 15.10
CA TRP A 222 -14.05 34.22 14.07
C TRP A 222 -13.88 34.88 12.69
#